data_AF-A0A0N4XWL8-F1
#
_entry.id   AF-A0A0N4XWL8-F1
#
_cell.length_a   1.000
_cell.length_b   1.000
_cell.length_c   1.000
_cell.angle_alpha   90.00
_cell.angle_beta   90.00
_cell.angle_gamma   90.00
#
_symmetry.space_group_name_H-M   'P 1'
#
loop_
_entity.id
_entity.type
_entity.pdbx_description
1 polymer ?
#
loop_
_entity_poly.entity_id
_entity_poly.type
_entity_poly.pdbx_seq_one_letter_code
_entity_poly.pdbx_strand_id
1 'polypeptide(L)'
;MRFSSSAFARQLLMGAVYAGVFFFALYMYFQAGSPDSFEDRTSFFQSAKECLLEKVATIDNLGTLWHNFPYYVNQCSAKSRLPMLSFANNDEYKFHIMPTSNMGNSRDCTIVSLGIGKDIEAEKAMQTAMPNCQFWGADPVNDTNADIFPEVGTFYHIAVGGSNGTFRSYVLEDIYRYQEVKYIDIATFLRNFVRRPVIDQIMIDIEHAEYAVLPFLLKTGQLAQDNIVICQVH
;
A
#
# COMPACT_ATOMS: atom_id res chain seq x y z
N MET A 1 57.90 39.60 -19.20
CA MET A 1 56.44 39.57 -19.41
C MET A 1 55.75 40.20 -18.21
N ARG A 2 55.14 41.38 -18.36
CA ARG A 2 54.28 41.98 -17.32
C ARG A 2 52.87 41.44 -17.54
N PHE A 3 52.40 40.55 -16.67
CA PHE A 3 50.98 40.19 -16.63
C PHE A 3 50.19 41.42 -16.20
N SER A 4 49.21 41.84 -17.00
CA SER A 4 48.28 42.92 -16.63
C SER A 4 47.48 42.46 -15.40
N SER A 5 47.64 43.15 -14.27
CA SER A 5 46.96 42.80 -13.01
C SER A 5 45.43 42.79 -13.14
N SER A 6 44.89 43.52 -14.13
CA SER A 6 43.45 43.57 -14.42
C SER A 6 42.90 42.26 -15.01
N ALA A 7 43.70 41.50 -15.75
CA ALA A 7 43.28 40.23 -16.35
C ALA A 7 43.20 39.13 -15.28
N PHE A 8 44.18 39.09 -14.38
CA PHE A 8 44.21 38.15 -13.25
C PHE A 8 43.09 38.43 -12.25
N ALA A 9 42.82 39.70 -11.93
CA ALA A 9 41.70 40.09 -11.09
C ALA A 9 40.33 39.68 -11.69
N ARG A 10 40.15 39.82 -13.00
CA ARG A 10 38.92 39.37 -13.70
C ARG A 10 38.76 37.85 -13.67
N GLN A 11 39.85 37.09 -13.80
CA GLN A 11 39.80 35.63 -13.71
C GLN A 11 39.48 35.15 -12.29
N LEU A 12 40.03 35.79 -11.25
CA LEU A 12 39.67 35.50 -9.86
C LEU A 12 38.20 35.82 -9.56
N LEU A 13 37.71 36.96 -10.06
CA LEU A 13 36.32 37.36 -9.88
C LEU A 13 35.35 36.38 -10.57
N MET A 14 35.66 35.96 -11.80
CA MET A 14 34.90 34.92 -12.49
C MET A 14 34.94 33.59 -11.73
N GLY A 15 36.12 33.17 -11.25
CA GLY A 15 36.26 31.95 -10.45
C GLY A 15 35.40 31.96 -9.19
N ALA A 16 35.34 33.10 -8.48
CA ALA A 16 34.48 33.27 -7.32
C ALA A 16 32.98 33.21 -7.67
N VAL A 17 32.57 33.80 -8.79
CA VAL A 17 31.19 33.71 -9.29
C VAL A 17 30.81 32.28 -9.65
N TYR A 18 31.66 31.56 -10.38
CA TYR A 18 31.40 30.15 -10.73
C TYR A 18 31.36 29.25 -9.50
N ALA A 19 32.25 29.45 -8.53
CA ALA A 19 32.21 28.74 -7.25
C ALA A 19 30.90 29.04 -6.50
N GLY A 20 30.49 30.31 -6.43
CA GLY A 20 29.23 30.71 -5.81
C GLY A 20 28.01 30.07 -6.46
N VAL A 21 27.93 30.07 -7.80
CA VAL A 21 26.86 29.40 -8.55
C VAL A 21 26.88 27.89 -8.31
N PHE A 22 28.05 27.26 -8.30
CA PHE A 22 28.19 25.84 -8.03
C PHE A 22 27.72 25.47 -6.62
N PHE A 23 28.16 26.19 -5.58
CA PHE A 23 27.72 25.94 -4.20
C PHE A 23 26.24 26.24 -4.00
N PHE A 24 25.69 27.25 -4.68
CA PHE A 24 24.25 27.54 -4.65
C PHE A 24 23.45 26.42 -5.33
N ALA A 25 23.89 25.93 -6.50
CA ALA A 25 23.27 24.79 -7.17
C ALA A 25 23.37 23.51 -6.33
N LEU A 26 24.52 23.28 -5.67
CA LEU A 26 24.72 22.16 -4.75
C LEU A 26 23.78 22.27 -3.54
N TYR A 27 23.65 23.45 -2.95
CA TYR A 27 22.73 23.71 -1.84
C TYR A 27 21.27 23.49 -2.24
N MET A 28 20.86 24.00 -3.42
CA MET A 28 19.53 23.76 -3.98
C MET A 28 19.29 22.27 -4.27
N TYR A 29 20.31 21.55 -4.75
CA TYR A 29 20.24 20.11 -4.96
C TYR A 29 20.08 19.34 -3.64
N PHE A 30 20.81 19.72 -2.59
CA PHE A 30 20.67 19.13 -1.26
C PHE A 30 19.33 19.46 -0.59
N GLN A 31 18.79 20.66 -0.79
CA GLN A 31 17.44 21.05 -0.33
C GLN A 31 16.34 20.31 -1.10
N ALA A 32 16.47 20.16 -2.41
CA ALA A 32 15.53 19.41 -3.25
C ALA A 32 15.54 17.90 -2.95
N GLY A 33 16.64 17.38 -2.39
CA GLY A 33 16.78 16.02 -1.89
C GLY A 33 16.37 15.83 -0.42
N SER A 34 15.76 16.82 0.23
CA SER A 34 15.26 16.67 1.60
C SER A 34 14.23 15.55 1.65
N PRO A 35 14.44 14.49 2.44
CA PRO A 35 13.43 13.45 2.62
C PRO A 35 12.18 14.09 3.21
N ASP A 36 11.01 13.84 2.61
CA ASP A 36 9.71 14.19 3.19
C ASP A 36 9.71 13.74 4.65
N SER A 37 9.72 14.73 5.55
CA SER A 37 9.84 14.50 6.98
C SER A 37 8.64 13.68 7.46
N PHE A 38 8.86 12.81 8.44
CA PHE A 38 7.80 11.99 9.06
C PHE A 38 6.65 12.86 9.64
N GLU A 39 6.98 14.07 10.08
CA GLU A 39 6.05 15.08 10.60
C GLU A 39 5.08 15.57 9.50
N ASP A 40 5.58 15.76 8.27
CA ASP A 40 4.79 16.15 7.10
C ASP A 40 3.75 15.07 6.73
N ARG A 41 4.13 13.78 6.76
CA ARG A 41 3.21 12.66 6.44
C ARG A 41 2.11 12.48 7.49
N THR A 42 2.44 12.62 8.77
CA THR A 42 1.44 12.53 9.84
C THR A 42 0.43 13.67 9.72
N SER A 43 0.92 14.88 9.41
CA SER A 43 0.06 16.04 9.15
C SER A 43 -0.84 15.85 7.92
N PHE A 44 -0.34 15.19 6.86
CA PHE A 44 -1.12 14.83 5.68
C PHE A 44 -2.30 13.93 6.01
N PHE A 45 -2.06 12.78 6.67
CA PHE A 45 -3.14 11.84 6.99
C PHE A 45 -4.17 12.44 7.95
N GLN A 46 -3.72 13.24 8.92
CA GLN A 46 -4.62 13.93 9.84
C GLN A 46 -5.48 14.97 9.12
N SER A 47 -4.88 15.79 8.25
CA SER A 47 -5.60 16.81 7.47
C SER A 47 -6.60 16.18 6.49
N ALA A 48 -6.20 15.10 5.80
CA ALA A 48 -7.07 14.36 4.89
C ALA A 48 -8.26 13.75 5.64
N LYS A 49 -8.03 13.18 6.82
CA LYS A 49 -9.08 12.64 7.69
C LYS A 49 -10.06 13.74 8.14
N GLU A 50 -9.56 14.86 8.64
CA GLU A 50 -10.39 15.98 9.10
C GLU A 50 -11.27 16.52 7.97
N CYS A 51 -10.70 16.73 6.78
CA CYS A 51 -11.43 17.12 5.59
C CYS A 51 -12.51 16.08 5.21
N LEU A 52 -12.17 14.79 5.19
CA LEU A 52 -13.13 13.73 4.86
C LEU A 52 -14.31 13.72 5.84
N LEU A 53 -14.01 13.79 7.14
CA LEU A 53 -15.03 13.83 8.19
C LEU A 53 -15.95 15.05 8.04
N GLU A 54 -15.40 16.22 7.71
CA GLU A 54 -16.20 17.42 7.44
C GLU A 54 -17.17 17.21 6.25
N LYS A 55 -16.71 16.58 5.17
CA LYS A 55 -17.54 16.31 3.99
C LYS A 55 -18.64 15.30 4.26
N VAL A 56 -18.36 14.23 5.00
CA VAL A 56 -19.32 13.13 5.19
C VAL A 56 -20.25 13.31 6.40
N ALA A 57 -19.86 14.09 7.41
CA ALA A 57 -20.62 14.24 8.65
C ALA A 57 -22.02 14.87 8.46
N THR A 58 -22.25 15.56 7.34
CA THR A 58 -23.52 16.24 7.05
C THR A 58 -24.41 15.49 6.04
N ILE A 59 -23.97 14.31 5.59
CA ILE A 59 -24.68 13.53 4.56
C ILE A 59 -25.47 12.40 5.22
N ASP A 60 -26.78 12.59 5.36
CA ASP A 60 -27.67 11.58 5.96
C ASP A 60 -28.02 10.44 4.99
N ASN A 61 -27.96 10.68 3.67
CA ASN A 61 -28.28 9.67 2.68
C ASN A 61 -27.05 8.83 2.32
N LEU A 62 -27.06 7.56 2.73
CA LEU A 62 -25.96 6.62 2.45
C LEU A 62 -25.66 6.46 0.96
N GLY A 63 -26.69 6.43 0.10
CA GLY A 63 -26.50 6.32 -1.35
C GLY A 63 -25.75 7.52 -1.92
N THR A 64 -26.12 8.73 -1.51
CA THR A 64 -25.42 9.97 -1.88
C THR A 64 -24.01 10.01 -1.31
N LEU A 65 -23.82 9.56 -0.07
CA LEU A 65 -22.50 9.46 0.56
C LEU A 65 -21.57 8.57 -0.27
N TRP A 66 -21.98 7.34 -0.54
CA TRP A 66 -21.15 6.37 -1.27
C TRP A 66 -20.92 6.77 -2.73
N HIS A 67 -21.95 7.32 -3.40
CA HIS A 67 -21.81 7.81 -4.76
C HIS A 67 -20.75 8.92 -4.89
N ASN A 68 -20.70 9.83 -3.92
CA ASN A 68 -19.76 10.97 -3.94
C ASN A 68 -18.47 10.70 -3.16
N PHE A 69 -18.33 9.57 -2.48
CA PHE A 69 -17.18 9.27 -1.64
C PHE A 69 -15.84 9.37 -2.40
N PRO A 70 -15.69 8.81 -3.62
CA PRO A 70 -14.44 8.97 -4.38
C PRO A 70 -14.10 10.43 -4.70
N TYR A 71 -15.12 11.27 -4.93
CA TYR A 71 -14.92 12.70 -5.15
C TYR A 71 -14.39 13.39 -3.89
N TYR A 72 -14.95 13.09 -2.71
CA TYR A 72 -14.47 13.65 -1.44
C TYR A 72 -13.05 13.16 -1.11
N VAL A 73 -12.74 11.89 -1.35
CA VAL A 73 -11.37 11.34 -1.20
C VAL A 73 -10.39 12.11 -2.08
N ASN A 74 -10.73 12.36 -3.35
CA ASN A 74 -9.87 13.13 -4.25
C ASN A 74 -9.70 14.60 -3.81
N GLN A 75 -10.74 15.21 -3.23
CA GLN A 75 -10.64 16.57 -2.70
C GLN A 75 -9.76 16.66 -1.45
N CYS A 76 -9.88 15.68 -0.54
CA CYS A 76 -9.22 15.70 0.75
C CYS A 76 -7.80 15.10 0.72
N SER A 77 -7.49 14.25 -0.26
CA SER A 77 -6.17 13.66 -0.47
C SER A 77 -5.32 14.57 -1.37
N ALA A 78 -5.02 15.79 -0.90
CA ALA A 78 -4.16 16.74 -1.63
C ALA A 78 -2.96 16.00 -2.23
N LYS A 79 -2.67 16.19 -3.54
CA LYS A 79 -1.69 15.42 -4.35
C LYS A 79 -0.58 14.82 -3.49
N SER A 80 -0.83 13.61 -2.99
CA SER A 80 0.06 13.01 -2.01
C SER A 80 1.37 12.70 -2.74
N ARG A 81 2.51 13.15 -2.20
CA ARG A 81 3.83 12.76 -2.72
C ARG A 81 4.23 11.33 -2.31
N LEU A 82 3.25 10.53 -1.89
CA LEU A 82 3.48 9.14 -1.54
C LEU A 82 4.02 8.43 -2.79
N PRO A 83 5.14 7.71 -2.68
CA PRO A 83 5.74 6.99 -3.81
C PRO A 83 4.90 5.74 -4.10
N MET A 84 3.69 5.93 -4.61
CA MET A 84 2.75 4.87 -4.91
C MET A 84 3.00 4.31 -6.29
N LEU A 85 3.09 2.99 -6.39
CA LEU A 85 3.11 2.26 -7.66
C LEU A 85 1.80 1.50 -7.84
N SER A 86 1.40 1.36 -9.10
CA SER A 86 0.28 0.54 -9.53
C SER A 86 0.79 -0.75 -10.18
N PHE A 87 0.19 -1.86 -9.83
CA PHE A 87 0.48 -3.19 -10.35
C PHE A 87 -0.80 -3.74 -10.97
N ALA A 88 -0.75 -4.16 -12.22
CA ALA A 88 -1.93 -4.54 -12.99
C ALA A 88 -2.21 -6.04 -12.87
N ASN A 89 -3.47 -6.38 -12.61
CA ASN A 89 -4.08 -7.64 -13.02
C ASN A 89 -4.84 -7.42 -14.34
N ASN A 90 -5.52 -8.46 -14.84
CA ASN A 90 -6.29 -8.40 -16.08
C ASN A 90 -7.52 -7.48 -16.00
N ASP A 91 -8.06 -7.27 -14.82
CA ASP A 91 -9.32 -6.58 -14.55
C ASP A 91 -9.18 -5.37 -13.62
N GLU A 92 -8.12 -5.32 -12.81
CA GLU A 92 -7.90 -4.24 -11.85
C GLU A 92 -6.44 -3.81 -11.66
N TYR A 93 -6.25 -2.76 -10.87
CA TYR A 93 -4.93 -2.30 -10.41
C TYR A 93 -4.83 -2.40 -8.89
N LYS A 94 -3.77 -3.05 -8.43
CA LYS A 94 -3.37 -3.08 -7.02
C LYS A 94 -2.34 -1.99 -6.78
N PHE A 95 -2.55 -1.16 -5.76
CA PHE A 95 -1.67 -0.03 -5.44
C PHE A 95 -0.83 -0.34 -4.20
N HIS A 96 0.44 0.07 -4.20
CA HIS A 96 1.34 -0.06 -3.04
C HIS A 96 2.16 1.23 -2.86
N ILE A 97 2.25 1.72 -1.63
CA ILE A 97 3.17 2.80 -1.25
C ILE A 97 4.54 2.19 -1.01
N MET A 98 5.49 2.51 -1.89
CA MET A 98 6.82 1.92 -1.85
C MET A 98 7.59 2.31 -0.57
N PRO A 99 8.41 1.39 -0.03
CA PRO A 99 9.32 1.71 1.06
C PRO A 99 10.22 2.89 0.68
N THR A 100 10.51 3.75 1.66
CA THR A 100 11.50 4.82 1.45
C THR A 100 12.88 4.21 1.16
N SER A 101 13.69 4.86 0.33
CA SER A 101 15.00 4.39 -0.15
C SER A 101 15.96 3.88 0.93
N ASN A 102 15.84 4.38 2.17
CA ASN A 102 16.67 3.95 3.31
C ASN A 102 16.26 2.59 3.91
N MET A 103 15.10 2.03 3.53
CA MET A 103 14.58 0.75 4.05
C MET A 103 14.49 -0.36 2.99
N GLY A 104 14.58 -0.04 1.70
CA GLY A 104 14.28 -0.96 0.59
C GLY A 104 15.06 -2.28 0.57
N ASN A 105 16.20 -2.35 1.27
CA ASN A 105 17.08 -3.53 1.27
C ASN A 105 17.31 -4.16 2.66
N SER A 106 16.68 -3.66 3.74
CA SER A 106 17.07 -4.04 5.11
C SER A 106 16.02 -4.82 5.90
N ARG A 107 14.80 -4.99 5.38
CA ARG A 107 13.71 -5.64 6.13
C ARG A 107 12.87 -6.52 5.21
N ASP A 108 12.60 -7.74 5.69
CA ASP A 108 11.59 -8.61 5.10
C ASP A 108 10.21 -7.96 5.26
N CYS A 109 9.55 -7.70 4.14
CA CYS A 109 8.22 -7.09 4.12
C CYS A 109 7.15 -8.19 4.02
N THR A 110 5.94 -7.92 4.52
CA THR A 110 4.84 -8.89 4.54
C THR A 110 3.64 -8.42 3.72
N ILE A 111 3.32 -9.16 2.65
CA ILE A 111 2.19 -8.88 1.77
C ILE A 111 1.18 -10.03 1.84
N VAL A 112 -0.08 -9.70 2.10
CA VAL A 112 -1.18 -10.68 2.20
C VAL A 112 -2.19 -10.43 1.08
N SER A 113 -2.54 -11.46 0.31
CA SER A 113 -3.56 -11.43 -0.75
C SER A 113 -4.73 -12.31 -0.33
N LEU A 114 -5.91 -11.72 -0.14
CA LEU A 114 -7.14 -12.45 0.18
C LEU A 114 -8.08 -12.38 -1.02
N GLY A 115 -8.46 -13.54 -1.55
CA GLY A 115 -9.16 -13.66 -2.83
C GLY A 115 -8.20 -13.37 -3.99
N ILE A 116 -7.52 -14.42 -4.44
CA ILE A 116 -6.48 -14.33 -5.48
C ILE A 116 -7.12 -14.20 -6.86
N GLY A 117 -8.32 -14.77 -7.07
CA GLY A 117 -9.08 -14.57 -8.31
C GLY A 117 -8.45 -15.21 -9.56
N LYS A 118 -7.51 -16.15 -9.39
CA LYS A 118 -6.78 -16.85 -10.46
C LYS A 118 -5.86 -15.95 -11.31
N ASP A 119 -5.53 -14.77 -10.81
CA ASP A 119 -4.60 -13.83 -11.45
C ASP A 119 -3.61 -13.27 -10.42
N ILE A 120 -2.33 -13.52 -10.65
CA ILE A 120 -1.23 -13.11 -9.75
C ILE A 120 -0.23 -12.18 -10.44
N GLU A 121 -0.57 -11.59 -11.58
CA GLU A 121 0.37 -10.74 -12.32
C GLU A 121 0.76 -9.48 -11.53
N ALA A 122 -0.18 -8.92 -10.76
CA ALA A 122 0.12 -7.84 -9.83
C ALA A 122 1.09 -8.29 -8.73
N GLU A 123 0.86 -9.45 -8.10
CA GLU A 123 1.74 -10.02 -7.09
C GLU A 123 3.14 -10.32 -7.64
N LYS A 124 3.26 -10.85 -8.87
CA LYS A 124 4.56 -11.07 -9.55
C LYS A 124 5.30 -9.76 -9.79
N ALA A 125 4.59 -8.74 -10.27
CA ALA A 125 5.16 -7.43 -10.50
C ALA A 125 5.59 -6.76 -9.17
N MET A 126 4.81 -6.93 -8.10
CA MET A 126 5.18 -6.49 -6.75
C MET A 126 6.41 -7.22 -6.23
N GLN A 127 6.50 -8.54 -6.39
CA GLN A 127 7.67 -9.33 -5.98
C GLN A 127 8.93 -8.89 -6.74
N THR A 128 8.81 -8.57 -8.02
CA THR A 128 9.91 -8.03 -8.84
C THR A 128 10.36 -6.65 -8.34
N ALA A 129 9.42 -5.77 -8.00
CA ALA A 129 9.72 -4.43 -7.48
C ALA A 129 10.24 -4.46 -6.02
N MET A 130 9.86 -5.48 -5.25
CA MET A 130 10.15 -5.61 -3.82
C MET A 130 10.57 -7.06 -3.48
N PRO A 131 11.77 -7.49 -3.90
CA PRO A 131 12.19 -8.90 -3.80
C PRO A 131 12.37 -9.42 -2.38
N ASN A 132 12.45 -8.53 -1.38
CA ASN A 132 12.53 -8.90 0.04
C ASN A 132 11.14 -9.10 0.69
N CYS A 133 10.06 -8.84 -0.05
CA CYS A 133 8.71 -9.08 0.44
C CYS A 133 8.35 -10.56 0.31
N GLN A 134 7.73 -11.08 1.36
CA GLN A 134 7.12 -12.40 1.38
C GLN A 134 5.62 -12.25 1.16
N PHE A 135 5.02 -13.21 0.44
CA PHE A 135 3.62 -13.18 0.07
C PHE A 135 2.87 -14.34 0.70
N TRP A 136 1.68 -14.08 1.24
CA TRP A 136 0.74 -15.07 1.76
C TRP A 136 -0.61 -14.88 1.09
N GLY A 137 -1.06 -15.90 0.36
CA GLY A 137 -2.30 -15.88 -0.40
C GLY A 137 -3.34 -16.80 0.23
N ALA A 138 -4.59 -16.37 0.29
CA ALA A 138 -5.70 -17.20 0.71
C ALA A 138 -6.89 -17.08 -0.25
N ASP A 139 -7.41 -18.22 -0.70
CA ASP A 139 -8.56 -18.28 -1.60
C ASP A 139 -9.35 -19.58 -1.37
N PRO A 140 -10.70 -19.57 -1.41
CA PRO A 140 -11.52 -20.78 -1.40
C PRO A 140 -11.40 -21.66 -2.65
N VAL A 141 -10.85 -21.16 -3.75
CA VAL A 141 -10.66 -21.89 -5.00
C VAL A 141 -9.27 -22.47 -5.02
N ASN A 142 -9.16 -23.79 -4.96
CA ASN A 142 -7.87 -24.48 -4.99
C ASN A 142 -7.27 -24.50 -6.40
N ASP A 143 -8.05 -24.89 -7.41
CA ASP A 143 -7.55 -25.42 -8.69
C ASP A 143 -6.39 -24.64 -9.29
N THR A 144 -6.65 -23.45 -9.83
CA THR A 144 -5.61 -22.64 -10.48
C THR A 144 -4.68 -21.98 -9.46
N ASN A 145 -5.20 -21.56 -8.31
CA ASN A 145 -4.45 -20.78 -7.32
C ASN A 145 -3.34 -21.60 -6.65
N ALA A 146 -3.55 -22.90 -6.43
CA ALA A 146 -2.55 -23.80 -5.87
C ALA A 146 -1.35 -24.02 -6.79
N ASP A 147 -1.53 -23.84 -8.09
CA ASP A 147 -0.46 -23.97 -9.08
C ASP A 147 0.28 -22.64 -9.28
N ILE A 148 -0.44 -21.52 -9.38
CA ILE A 148 0.17 -20.22 -9.75
C ILE A 148 0.75 -19.47 -8.54
N PHE A 149 0.03 -19.41 -7.40
CA PHE A 149 0.45 -18.56 -6.28
C PHE A 149 1.79 -18.98 -5.63
N PRO A 150 2.18 -20.27 -5.61
CA PRO A 150 3.51 -20.68 -5.17
C PRO A 150 4.68 -20.05 -5.94
N GLU A 151 4.45 -19.48 -7.12
CA GLU A 151 5.47 -18.71 -7.85
C GLU A 151 5.89 -17.44 -7.08
N VAL A 152 4.99 -16.86 -6.29
CA VAL A 152 5.21 -15.60 -5.55
C VAL A 152 5.29 -15.77 -4.04
N GLY A 153 4.63 -16.78 -3.46
CA GLY A 153 4.52 -16.92 -2.02
C GLY A 153 3.91 -18.21 -1.51
N THR A 154 3.33 -18.17 -0.31
CA THR A 154 2.65 -19.33 0.31
C THR A 154 1.14 -19.25 0.06
N PHE A 155 0.57 -20.28 -0.55
CA PHE A 155 -0.86 -20.40 -0.78
C PHE A 155 -1.57 -21.17 0.34
N TYR A 156 -2.75 -20.69 0.74
CA TYR A 156 -3.68 -21.38 1.62
C TYR A 156 -5.03 -21.52 0.94
N HIS A 157 -5.45 -22.76 0.71
CA HIS A 157 -6.79 -23.09 0.25
C HIS A 157 -7.80 -22.94 1.41
N ILE A 158 -8.10 -21.69 1.76
CA ILE A 158 -8.93 -21.30 2.89
C ILE A 158 -9.65 -20.00 2.55
N ALA A 159 -10.96 -19.91 2.82
CA ALA A 159 -11.65 -18.63 2.77
C ALA A 159 -11.41 -17.83 4.05
N VAL A 160 -11.11 -16.54 3.88
CA VAL A 160 -10.92 -15.60 4.97
C VAL A 160 -12.10 -14.63 5.00
N GLY A 161 -12.64 -14.37 6.19
CA GLY A 161 -13.78 -13.46 6.34
C GLY A 161 -13.94 -12.95 7.76
N GLY A 162 -15.16 -12.50 8.11
CA GLY A 162 -15.44 -11.89 9.41
C GLY A 162 -15.74 -12.87 10.55
N SER A 163 -15.89 -14.18 10.27
CA SER A 163 -16.19 -15.17 11.30
C SER A 163 -15.80 -16.59 10.87
N ASN A 164 -15.57 -17.45 11.86
CA ASN A 164 -15.34 -18.88 11.61
C ASN A 164 -16.67 -19.60 11.36
N GLY A 165 -16.70 -20.48 10.36
CA GLY A 165 -17.90 -21.28 10.08
C GLY A 165 -17.94 -21.80 8.65
N THR A 166 -19.07 -22.39 8.28
CA THR A 166 -19.36 -22.75 6.88
C THR A 166 -20.44 -21.81 6.38
N PHE A 167 -20.14 -21.06 5.32
CA PHE A 167 -21.03 -20.05 4.75
C PHE A 167 -21.21 -20.26 3.26
N ARG A 168 -22.42 -19.95 2.78
CA ARG A 168 -22.73 -19.97 1.36
C ARG A 168 -22.14 -18.73 0.69
N SER A 169 -21.23 -18.93 -0.26
CA SER A 169 -20.40 -17.86 -0.83
C SER A 169 -20.37 -17.94 -2.33
N TYR A 170 -20.20 -16.81 -3.01
CA TYR A 170 -20.17 -16.73 -4.47
C TYR A 170 -18.73 -16.88 -4.94
N VAL A 171 -18.41 -18.01 -5.56
CA VAL A 171 -17.04 -18.43 -5.81
C VAL A 171 -16.81 -18.63 -7.31
N LEU A 172 -15.69 -18.11 -7.83
CA LEU A 172 -15.28 -18.26 -9.22
C LEU A 172 -14.45 -19.52 -9.44
N GLU A 173 -15.10 -20.62 -9.84
CA GLU A 173 -14.42 -21.75 -10.47
C GLU A 173 -14.31 -21.47 -11.99
N ASP A 174 -15.04 -22.20 -12.84
CA ASP A 174 -15.15 -21.88 -14.27
C ASP A 174 -16.23 -20.81 -14.54
N ILE A 175 -17.27 -20.80 -13.71
CA ILE A 175 -18.30 -19.77 -13.66
C ILE A 175 -18.63 -19.50 -12.19
N TYR A 176 -19.09 -18.28 -11.89
CA TYR A 176 -19.49 -17.94 -10.53
C TYR A 176 -20.68 -18.77 -10.04
N ARG A 177 -20.51 -19.46 -8.91
CA ARG A 177 -21.56 -20.28 -8.28
C ARG A 177 -21.55 -20.12 -6.78
N TYR A 178 -22.73 -20.27 -6.19
CA TYR A 178 -22.84 -20.36 -4.74
C TYR A 178 -22.39 -21.73 -4.25
N GLN A 179 -21.46 -21.75 -3.30
CA GLN A 179 -20.93 -22.96 -2.68
C GLN A 179 -20.83 -22.82 -1.17
N GLU A 180 -20.91 -23.94 -0.45
CA GLU A 180 -20.59 -23.95 0.97
C GLU A 180 -19.08 -23.94 1.16
N VAL A 181 -18.59 -22.86 1.76
CA VAL A 181 -17.17 -22.61 1.92
C VAL A 181 -16.86 -22.50 3.40
N LYS A 182 -15.77 -23.12 3.82
CA LYS A 182 -15.29 -23.03 5.20
C LYS A 182 -14.45 -21.76 5.37
N TYR A 183 -14.94 -20.85 6.21
CA TYR A 183 -14.27 -19.62 6.56
C TYR A 183 -13.49 -19.76 7.86
N ILE A 184 -12.35 -19.08 7.87
CA ILE A 184 -11.70 -18.64 9.09
C ILE A 184 -11.77 -17.12 9.20
N ASP A 185 -11.86 -16.61 10.41
CA ASP A 185 -11.81 -15.17 10.62
C ASP A 185 -10.41 -14.61 10.32
N ILE A 186 -10.35 -13.37 9.84
CA ILE A 186 -9.09 -12.72 9.44
C ILE A 186 -8.04 -12.66 10.55
N ALA A 187 -8.44 -12.49 11.82
CA ALA A 187 -7.49 -12.51 12.93
C ALA A 187 -6.88 -13.89 13.12
N THR A 188 -7.69 -14.95 13.05
CA THR A 188 -7.22 -16.33 13.09
C THR A 188 -6.29 -16.64 11.92
N PHE A 189 -6.61 -16.17 10.70
CA PHE A 189 -5.73 -16.35 9.54
C PHE A 189 -4.36 -15.70 9.77
N LEU A 190 -4.34 -14.40 10.09
CA LEU A 190 -3.10 -13.65 10.27
C LEU A 190 -2.27 -14.19 11.44
N ARG A 191 -2.91 -14.56 12.55
CA ARG A 191 -2.24 -15.06 13.76
C ARG A 191 -1.67 -16.47 13.60
N ASN A 192 -2.40 -17.37 12.95
CA ASN A 192 -2.05 -18.80 12.95
C ASN A 192 -1.34 -19.25 11.66
N PHE A 193 -1.61 -18.59 10.53
CA PHE A 193 -1.08 -18.99 9.23
C PHE A 193 0.02 -18.03 8.77
N VAL A 194 -0.25 -16.72 8.73
CA VAL A 194 0.77 -15.72 8.31
C VAL A 194 1.85 -15.57 9.38
N ARG A 195 1.46 -15.47 10.67
CA ARG A 195 2.35 -15.42 11.84
C ARG A 195 3.37 -14.28 11.78
N ARG A 196 2.95 -13.12 11.27
CA ARG A 196 3.75 -11.88 11.23
C ARG A 196 3.06 -10.80 12.06
N PRO A 197 3.80 -10.09 12.95
CA PRO A 197 3.22 -9.02 13.76
C PRO A 197 2.98 -7.74 12.96
N VAL A 198 3.62 -7.58 11.80
CA VAL A 198 3.45 -6.43 10.91
C VAL A 198 3.16 -6.96 9.52
N ILE A 199 2.06 -6.48 8.95
CA ILE A 199 1.61 -6.73 7.58
C ILE A 199 1.78 -5.41 6.82
N ASP A 200 2.75 -5.36 5.91
CA ASP A 200 3.09 -4.15 5.16
C ASP A 200 1.99 -3.77 4.15
N GLN A 201 1.34 -4.76 3.54
CA GLN A 201 0.10 -4.59 2.79
C GLN A 201 -0.80 -5.82 2.93
N ILE A 202 -2.10 -5.59 3.07
CA ILE A 202 -3.15 -6.59 2.84
C ILE A 202 -4.04 -6.13 1.69
N MET A 203 -4.34 -7.04 0.77
CA MET A 203 -5.27 -6.85 -0.36
C MET A 203 -6.51 -7.69 -0.03
N ILE A 204 -7.67 -7.04 0.09
CA ILE A 204 -8.93 -7.68 0.53
C ILE A 204 -9.91 -7.71 -0.64
N ASP A 205 -9.88 -8.79 -1.41
CA ASP A 205 -10.76 -9.03 -2.56
C ASP A 205 -11.57 -10.32 -2.38
N ILE A 206 -12.34 -10.38 -1.29
CA ILE A 206 -13.01 -11.61 -0.82
C ILE A 206 -14.51 -11.69 -1.18
N GLU A 207 -14.88 -11.16 -2.35
CA GLU A 207 -16.20 -11.17 -2.97
C GLU A 207 -17.40 -11.26 -2.00
N HIS A 208 -17.95 -10.10 -1.64
CA HIS A 208 -19.11 -9.92 -0.75
C HIS A 208 -18.86 -10.23 0.73
N ALA A 209 -17.62 -10.53 1.14
CA ALA A 209 -17.24 -10.73 2.54
C ALA A 209 -16.35 -9.62 3.13
N GLU A 210 -16.06 -8.56 2.36
CA GLU A 210 -15.10 -7.50 2.70
C GLU A 210 -15.59 -6.66 3.89
N TYR A 211 -16.86 -6.27 3.89
CA TYR A 211 -17.40 -5.45 4.99
C TYR A 211 -17.35 -6.16 6.35
N ALA A 212 -17.41 -7.50 6.35
CA ALA A 212 -17.37 -8.29 7.56
C ALA A 212 -15.98 -8.30 8.24
N VAL A 213 -14.90 -7.98 7.50
CA VAL A 213 -13.55 -7.90 8.06
C VAL A 213 -13.21 -6.51 8.62
N LEU A 214 -13.91 -5.45 8.21
CA LEU A 214 -13.62 -4.08 8.65
C LEU A 214 -13.61 -3.90 10.19
N PRO A 215 -14.49 -4.52 10.99
CA PRO A 215 -14.44 -4.39 12.45
C PRO A 215 -13.12 -4.88 13.08
N PHE A 216 -12.41 -5.81 12.42
CA PHE A 216 -11.12 -6.31 12.89
C PHE A 216 -10.00 -5.27 12.78
N LEU A 217 -10.13 -4.33 11.82
CA LEU A 217 -9.15 -3.27 11.54
C LEU A 217 -9.26 -2.06 12.48
N LEU A 218 -10.30 -2.01 13.32
CA LEU A 218 -10.49 -0.92 14.27
C LEU A 218 -9.34 -0.89 15.30
N LYS A 219 -9.02 0.29 15.83
CA LYS A 219 -8.03 0.44 16.93
C LYS A 219 -8.37 -0.37 18.18
N THR A 220 -9.65 -0.72 18.34
CA THR A 220 -10.17 -1.56 19.42
C THR A 220 -10.55 -2.97 18.95
N GLY A 221 -10.33 -3.26 17.66
CA GLY A 221 -10.64 -4.54 17.01
C GLY A 221 -9.66 -5.64 17.38
N GLN A 222 -9.94 -6.87 16.94
CA GLN A 222 -9.18 -8.06 17.33
C GLN A 222 -7.70 -7.99 16.90
N LEU A 223 -7.37 -7.42 15.74
CA LEU A 223 -5.98 -7.36 15.29
C LEU A 223 -5.12 -6.50 16.21
N ALA A 224 -5.67 -5.38 16.69
CA ALA A 224 -4.99 -4.54 17.67
C ALA A 224 -4.77 -5.27 19.00
N GLN A 225 -5.76 -6.05 19.46
CA GLN A 225 -5.65 -6.89 20.65
C GLN A 225 -4.59 -8.00 20.49
N ASP A 226 -4.46 -8.53 19.28
CA ASP A 226 -3.50 -9.57 18.92
C ASP A 226 -2.09 -9.00 18.62
N ASN A 227 -1.87 -7.69 18.75
CA ASN A 227 -0.64 -6.97 18.40
C ASN A 227 -0.21 -7.16 16.93
N ILE A 228 -1.20 -7.25 16.03
CA ILE A 228 -0.99 -7.29 14.57
C ILE A 228 -1.22 -5.88 14.02
N VAL A 229 -0.20 -5.34 13.35
CA VAL A 229 -0.24 -4.03 12.71
C VAL A 229 -0.38 -4.22 11.19
N ILE A 230 -1.37 -3.58 10.59
CA ILE A 230 -1.51 -3.49 9.13
C ILE A 230 -1.12 -2.07 8.71
N CYS A 231 -0.15 -1.95 7.81
CA CYS A 231 0.38 -0.66 7.35
C CYS A 231 -0.43 -0.11 6.16
N GLN A 232 -0.88 -0.98 5.25
CA GLN A 232 -1.61 -0.61 4.03
C GLN A 232 -2.75 -1.60 3.78
N VAL A 233 -3.88 -1.10 3.32
CA VAL A 233 -5.03 -1.90 2.88
C VAL A 233 -5.33 -1.48 1.44
N HIS A 234 -5.43 -2.47 0.56
CA HIS A 234 -6.05 -2.37 -0.76
C HIS A 234 -7.40 -3.06 -0.69
#